data_AF-A0A949FKQ9-F1
#
_entry.id   AF-A0A949FKQ9-F1
#
_cell.length_a   1.000
_cell.length_b   1.000
_cell.length_c   1.000
_cell.angle_alpha   90.00
_cell.angle_beta   90.00
_cell.angle_gamma   90.00
#
_symmetry.space_group_name_H-M   'P 1'
#
loop_
_entity.id
_entity.type
_entity.pdbx_description
1 polymer ?
#
loop_
_entity_poly.entity_id
_entity_poly.type
_entity_poly.pdbx_seq_one_letter_code
_entity_poly.pdbx_strand_id
1 'polypeptide(L)'
;YRIFLRQCILLLLLTFPWGISTDFGWWSIPITIFVAYFMIGMEVVAEHVEEPFGYDEDDLDLDGMCTTIQRSVEQIFAINTIETKDHGHHLSV
;
A
#
# COMPACT_ATOMS: atom_id res chain seq x y z
N TYR A 1 16.50 0.82 -9.92
CA TYR A 1 15.90 -0.53 -9.91
C TYR A 1 14.59 -0.55 -10.69
N ARG A 2 13.62 0.33 -10.39
CA ARG A 2 12.32 0.45 -11.11
C ARG A 2 12.44 0.50 -12.65
N ILE A 3 13.38 1.28 -13.18
CA ILE A 3 13.59 1.39 -14.64
C ILE A 3 13.94 0.04 -15.31
N PHE A 4 14.68 -0.83 -14.61
CA PHE A 4 15.09 -2.14 -15.12
C PHE A 4 13.90 -3.10 -15.14
N LEU A 5 13.08 -3.10 -14.09
CA LEU A 5 11.83 -3.87 -14.07
C LEU A 5 10.86 -3.44 -15.17
N ARG A 6 10.68 -2.12 -15.36
CA ARG A 6 9.85 -1.56 -16.45
C ARG A 6 10.34 -2.03 -17.82
N GLN A 7 11.65 -2.06 -18.05
CA GLN A 7 12.24 -2.59 -19.28
C GLN A 7 11.99 -4.09 -19.45
N CYS A 8 12.12 -4.89 -18.39
CA CYS A 8 11.81 -6.32 -18.43
C CYS A 8 10.34 -6.60 -18.78
N ILE A 9 9.40 -5.85 -18.19
CA ILE A 9 7.96 -5.98 -18.46
C ILE A 9 7.66 -5.60 -19.92
N LEU A 10 8.27 -4.53 -20.43
CA LEU A 10 8.14 -4.15 -21.84
C LEU A 10 8.66 -5.22 -22.79
N LEU A 11 9.83 -5.80 -22.51
CA LEU A 11 10.39 -6.90 -23.32
C LEU A 11 9.51 -8.16 -23.26
N LEU A 12 8.96 -8.47 -22.09
CA LEU A 12 8.03 -9.59 -21.93
C LEU A 12 6.77 -9.39 -22.78
N LEU A 13 6.14 -8.21 -22.70
CA LEU A 13 4.93 -7.90 -23.47
C LEU A 13 5.19 -7.86 -24.98
N LEU A 14 6.38 -7.41 -25.40
CA LEU A 14 6.75 -7.34 -26.81
C LEU A 14 7.00 -8.72 -27.42
N THR A 15 7.49 -9.68 -26.62
CA THR A 15 7.73 -11.06 -27.05
C THR A 15 6.49 -11.95 -26.91
N PHE A 16 5.56 -11.59 -26.03
CA PHE A 16 4.31 -12.31 -25.78
C PHE A 16 3.47 -12.64 -27.03
N PRO A 17 3.21 -11.72 -27.98
CA PRO A 17 2.36 -12.03 -29.13
C PRO A 17 3.00 -13.11 -30.02
N TRP A 18 4.32 -13.13 -30.16
CA TRP A 18 5.02 -14.20 -30.87
C TRP A 18 4.85 -15.55 -30.17
N GLY A 19 4.90 -15.56 -28.83
CA GLY A 19 4.76 -16.77 -28.02
C GLY A 19 3.41 -17.46 -28.14
N ILE A 20 2.32 -16.71 -28.33
CA ILE A 20 0.95 -17.25 -28.44
C ILE A 20 0.40 -17.26 -29.87
N SER A 21 1.13 -16.70 -30.84
CA SER A 21 0.68 -16.57 -32.23
C SER A 21 0.43 -17.92 -32.92
N THR A 22 1.15 -18.98 -32.54
CA THR A 22 1.02 -20.32 -33.13
C THR A 22 -0.32 -20.97 -32.82
N ASP A 23 -0.83 -20.75 -31.60
CA ASP A 23 -2.04 -21.43 -31.11
C ASP A 23 -3.29 -20.60 -31.38
N PHE A 24 -3.18 -19.27 -31.32
CA PHE A 24 -4.33 -18.35 -31.39
C PHE A 24 -4.39 -17.54 -32.70
N GLY A 25 -3.34 -17.56 -33.54
CA GLY A 25 -3.32 -16.82 -34.81
C GLY A 25 -3.64 -15.33 -34.62
N TRP A 26 -4.64 -14.81 -35.35
CA TRP A 26 -5.08 -13.40 -35.24
C TRP A 26 -5.67 -13.01 -33.88
N TRP A 27 -6.16 -13.98 -33.09
CA TRP A 27 -6.63 -13.72 -31.72
C TRP A 27 -5.50 -13.39 -30.75
N SER A 28 -4.24 -13.66 -31.13
CA SER A 28 -3.08 -13.27 -30.32
C SER A 28 -3.02 -11.76 -30.06
N ILE A 29 -3.45 -10.93 -31.01
CA ILE A 29 -3.39 -9.47 -30.92
C ILE A 29 -4.30 -8.92 -29.79
N PRO A 30 -5.62 -9.17 -29.79
CA PRO A 30 -6.49 -8.67 -28.72
C PRO A 30 -6.15 -9.29 -27.36
N ILE A 31 -5.74 -10.56 -27.31
CA ILE A 31 -5.30 -11.21 -26.06
C ILE A 31 -4.05 -10.52 -25.51
N THR A 32 -3.06 -10.24 -26.37
CA THR A 32 -1.83 -9.55 -25.96
C THR A 32 -2.14 -8.14 -25.46
N ILE A 33 -3.04 -7.40 -26.11
CA ILE A 33 -3.46 -6.07 -25.65
C ILE A 33 -4.11 -6.15 -24.26
N PHE A 34 -4.97 -7.14 -24.02
CA PHE A 34 -5.60 -7.35 -22.72
C PHE A 34 -4.58 -7.69 -21.62
N VAL A 35 -3.64 -8.59 -21.92
CA VAL A 35 -2.56 -8.95 -20.99
C VAL A 35 -1.62 -7.77 -20.74
N ALA A 36 -1.31 -6.97 -21.76
CA ALA A 36 -0.50 -5.76 -21.64
C ALA A 36 -1.16 -4.73 -20.72
N TYR A 37 -2.46 -4.49 -20.87
CA TYR A 37 -3.22 -3.62 -19.98
C TYR A 37 -3.09 -4.07 -18.52
N PHE A 38 -3.24 -5.37 -18.25
CA PHE A 38 -3.16 -5.89 -16.88
C PHE A 38 -1.73 -5.80 -16.32
N MET A 39 -0.72 -6.19 -17.10
CA MET A 39 0.69 -6.17 -16.65
C MET A 39 1.19 -4.74 -16.38
N ILE A 40 0.85 -3.79 -17.26
CA ILE A 40 1.21 -2.38 -17.05
C ILE A 40 0.42 -1.81 -15.86
N GLY A 41 -0.87 -2.14 -15.73
CA GLY A 41 -1.67 -1.73 -14.58
C GLY A 41 -1.08 -2.23 -13.25
N MET A 42 -0.64 -3.49 -13.20
CA MET A 42 0.05 -4.02 -12.01
C MET A 42 1.36 -3.31 -11.72
N GLU A 43 2.13 -2.92 -12.74
CA GLU A 43 3.37 -2.17 -12.54
C GLU A 43 3.12 -0.82 -11.85
N VAL A 44 2.09 -0.10 -12.31
CA VAL A 44 1.69 1.17 -11.70
C VAL A 44 1.20 0.97 -10.26
N VAL A 45 0.39 -0.06 -10.00
CA VAL A 45 -0.05 -0.37 -8.63
C VAL A 45 1.13 -0.74 -7.74
N ALA A 46 2.09 -1.51 -8.23
CA ALA A 46 3.29 -1.86 -7.49
C ALA A 46 4.13 -0.61 -7.15
N GLU A 47 4.20 0.37 -8.05
CA GLU A 47 4.88 1.64 -7.80
C GLU A 47 4.26 2.39 -6.62
N HIS A 48 2.92 2.48 -6.53
CA HIS A 48 2.23 3.11 -5.39
C HIS A 48 2.41 2.31 -4.10
N VAL A 49 2.35 0.97 -4.16
CA VAL A 49 2.54 0.11 -2.98
C VAL A 49 3.96 0.17 -2.42
N GLU A 50 4.96 0.52 -3.24
CA GLU A 50 6.34 0.71 -2.79
C GLU A 50 6.55 2.00 -1.97
N GLU A 51 5.68 3.00 -2.09
CA GLU A 51 5.80 4.30 -1.39
C GLU A 51 4.56 4.66 -0.55
N PRO A 52 4.09 3.81 0.38
CA PRO A 52 2.80 3.97 1.07
C PRO A 52 2.78 5.08 2.14
N PHE A 53 3.90 5.76 2.35
CA PHE A 53 4.14 6.74 3.40
C PHE A 53 4.51 8.11 2.81
N GLY A 54 4.22 8.32 1.53
CA GLY A 54 4.37 9.61 0.89
C GLY A 54 3.29 10.61 1.34
N TYR A 55 3.03 11.57 0.47
CA TYR A 55 2.01 12.62 0.68
C TYR A 55 1.01 12.68 -0.48
N ASP A 56 0.91 11.61 -1.27
CA ASP A 56 -0.06 11.49 -2.35
C ASP A 56 -1.46 11.17 -1.79
N GLU A 57 -2.51 11.37 -2.58
CA GLU A 57 -3.91 11.20 -2.12
C GLU A 57 -4.23 9.75 -1.71
N ASP A 58 -3.51 8.77 -2.25
CA ASP A 58 -3.69 7.34 -1.99
C ASP A 58 -2.75 6.80 -0.87
N ASP A 59 -1.95 7.67 -0.24
CA ASP A 59 -1.00 7.29 0.82
C ASP A 59 -1.66 7.21 2.21
N LEU A 60 -0.94 6.63 3.16
CA LEU A 60 -1.40 6.51 4.55
C LEU A 60 -1.38 7.88 5.27
N ASP A 61 -2.49 8.22 5.93
CA ASP A 61 -2.60 9.40 6.81
C ASP A 61 -1.79 9.22 8.12
N LEU A 62 -0.48 9.41 8.01
CA LEU A 62 0.45 9.29 9.14
C LEU A 62 0.16 10.31 10.24
N ASP A 63 -0.22 11.53 9.88
CA ASP A 63 -0.52 12.59 10.85
C ASP A 63 -1.76 12.25 11.69
N GLY A 64 -2.80 11.70 11.04
CA GLY A 64 -3.99 11.18 11.71
C GLY A 64 -3.68 9.99 12.62
N MET A 65 -2.82 9.07 12.16
CA MET A 65 -2.37 7.93 12.96
C MET A 65 -1.57 8.39 14.19
N CYS A 66 -0.61 9.30 14.03
CA CYS A 66 0.17 9.88 15.13
C CYS A 66 -0.72 10.62 16.13
N THR A 67 -1.68 11.41 15.65
CA THR A 67 -2.65 12.11 16.52
C THR A 67 -3.49 11.13 17.32
N THR A 68 -3.92 10.04 16.71
CA THR A 68 -4.72 9.00 17.38
C THR A 68 -3.91 8.27 18.46
N ILE A 69 -2.65 7.95 18.17
CA ILE A 69 -1.73 7.35 19.14
C ILE A 69 -1.49 8.31 20.31
N GLN A 70 -1.21 9.58 20.05
CA GLN A 70 -0.99 10.59 21.09
C GLN A 70 -2.20 10.69 22.04
N ARG A 71 -3.41 10.82 21.49
CA ARG A 71 -4.65 10.88 22.29
C ARG A 71 -4.84 9.63 23.14
N SER A 72 -4.55 8.45 22.58
CA SER A 72 -4.67 7.18 23.31
C SER A 72 -3.72 7.13 24.50
N VAL A 73 -2.47 7.59 24.32
CA VAL A 73 -1.47 7.67 25.39
C VAL A 73 -1.90 8.66 26.48
N GLU A 74 -2.34 9.87 26.09
CA GLU A 74 -2.84 10.88 27.03
C GLU A 74 -4.02 10.37 27.85
N GLN A 75 -4.95 9.64 27.22
CA GLN A 75 -6.10 9.06 27.90
C GLN A 75 -5.68 8.00 28.94
N ILE A 76 -4.71 7.14 28.63
CA ILE A 76 -4.19 6.13 29.56
C ILE A 76 -3.54 6.80 30.78
N PHE A 77 -2.70 7.81 30.58
CA PHE A 77 -2.06 8.54 31.68
C PHE A 77 -3.09 9.31 32.54
N ALA A 78 -4.11 9.88 31.93
CA ALA A 78 -5.20 10.54 32.64
C ALA A 78 -5.98 9.55 33.53
N ILE A 79 -6.26 8.34 33.05
CA ILE A 79 -6.95 7.29 33.83
C ILE A 79 -6.11 6.86 35.04
N ASN A 80 -4.80 6.63 34.87
CA ASN A 80 -3.92 6.22 35.97
C ASN A 80 -3.82 7.29 37.08
N THR A 81 -3.88 8.56 36.68
CA THR A 81 -3.91 9.69 37.64
C THR A 81 -5.20 9.70 38.47
N ILE A 82 -6.31 9.19 37.95
CA ILE A 82 -7.58 9.09 38.69
C ILE A 82 -7.52 7.93 39.69
N GLU A 83 -7.01 6.75 39.31
CA GLU A 83 -6.89 5.61 40.23
C GLU A 83 -5.95 5.88 41.42
N THR A 84 -4.83 6.55 41.18
CA THR A 84 -3.89 6.93 42.25
C THR A 84 -4.51 7.95 43.22
N LYS A 85 -5.38 8.82 42.73
CA LYS A 85 -6.10 9.82 43.56
C LYS A 85 -7.21 9.19 44.40
N ASP A 86 -7.85 8.14 43.91
CA ASP A 86 -8.90 7.40 44.62
C ASP A 86 -8.33 6.49 45.74
N HIS A 87 -7.21 5.80 45.47
CA HIS A 87 -6.52 5.00 46.49
C HIS A 87 -5.88 5.83 47.62
N GLY A 88 -5.47 7.07 47.33
CA GLY A 88 -4.94 8.00 48.35
C GLY A 88 -5.99 8.48 49.36
N HIS A 89 -7.29 8.44 49.00
CA HIS A 89 -8.35 8.91 49.90
C HIS A 89 -8.80 7.83 50.90
N HIS A 90 -8.63 6.56 50.57
CA HIS A 90 -9.07 5.43 51.40
C HIS A 90 -8.10 5.06 52.55
N LEU A 91 -6.90 5.65 52.58
CA LEU A 91 -5.89 5.46 53.64
C LEU A 91 -5.76 6.66 54.60
N SER A 92 -6.58 7.70 54.43
CA SER A 92 -6.57 8.92 55.25
C SER A 92 -7.80 9.09 56.16
N VAL A 93 -8.55 8.00 56.43
CA VAL A 93 -9.72 7.99 57.33
C VAL A 93 -9.53 6.94 58.41
#